data_AF-A0A068U0U1-F1
#
_entry.id   AF-A0A068U0U1-F1
#
_cell.length_a   1.000
_cell.length_b   1.000
_cell.length_c   1.000
_cell.angle_alpha   90.00
_cell.angle_beta   90.00
_cell.angle_gamma   90.00
#
_symmetry.space_group_name_H-M   'P 1'
#
loop_
_entity.id
_entity.type
_entity.pdbx_description
1 polymer ?
#
loop_
_entity_poly.entity_id
_entity_poly.type
_entity_poly.pdbx_seq_one_letter_code
_entity_poly.pdbx_strand_id
1 'polypeptide(L)'
;MSREELEKLPCFDFKAKEIKGATPSPSPADCAVCLEGFKAGEKCRLLPLCCHSFHAECVDMWLLRTALCPICRGSADFNRAVEESSRYVMLLLGFAETNSIILFCFWNRGGYFT
;
A
#
# COMPACT_ATOMS: atom_id res chain seq x y z
N MET A 1 -4.27 8.01 -4.13
CA MET A 1 -2.93 8.42 -3.70
C MET A 1 -2.64 9.75 -4.38
N SER A 2 -2.38 10.80 -3.62
CA SER A 2 -1.88 12.06 -4.17
C SER A 2 -0.39 11.92 -4.52
N ARG A 3 0.14 12.82 -5.35
CA ARG A 3 1.54 12.74 -5.81
C ARG A 3 2.53 12.85 -4.64
N GLU A 4 2.17 13.63 -3.62
CA GLU A 4 2.98 13.88 -2.42
C GLU A 4 3.07 12.64 -1.51
N GLU A 5 2.10 11.73 -1.57
CA GLU A 5 2.11 10.47 -0.81
C GLU A 5 3.06 9.45 -1.43
N LEU A 6 3.21 9.48 -2.76
CA LEU A 6 4.13 8.61 -3.50
C LEU A 6 5.59 9.01 -3.25
N GLU A 7 5.87 10.31 -3.14
CA GLU A 7 7.22 10.80 -2.83
C GLU A 7 7.76 10.32 -1.47
N LYS A 8 6.87 9.94 -0.54
CA LYS A 8 7.25 9.41 0.78
C LYS A 8 7.55 7.91 0.78
N LEU A 9 7.21 7.20 -0.30
CA LEU A 9 7.51 5.78 -0.39
C LEU A 9 9.03 5.57 -0.50
N PRO A 10 9.58 4.48 0.07
CA PRO A 10 11.00 4.17 -0.05
C PRO A 10 11.42 4.07 -1.52
N CYS A 11 12.40 4.90 -1.91
CA CYS A 11 13.05 4.82 -3.22
C CYS A 11 14.50 4.40 -3.03
N PHE A 12 15.02 3.61 -3.97
CA PHE A 12 16.41 3.17 -3.97
C PHE A 12 16.95 3.17 -5.40
N ASP A 13 18.24 3.42 -5.52
CA ASP A 13 18.93 3.33 -6.82
C ASP A 13 19.28 1.87 -7.10
N PHE A 14 18.87 1.36 -8.26
CA PHE A 14 19.21 0.00 -8.65
C PHE A 14 20.71 -0.12 -8.92
N LYS A 15 21.36 -1.03 -8.20
CA LYS A 15 22.76 -1.39 -8.44
C LYS A 15 22.80 -2.67 -9.25
N ALA A 16 23.12 -2.56 -10.54
CA ALA A 16 23.34 -3.73 -11.37
C ALA A 16 24.56 -4.50 -10.81
N LYS A 17 24.34 -5.71 -10.30
CA LYS A 17 25.41 -6.69 -10.19
C LYS A 17 25.55 -7.31 -11.57
N GLU A 18 26.74 -7.22 -12.17
CA GLU A 18 27.07 -7.94 -13.39
C GLU A 18 26.94 -9.46 -13.13
N ILE A 19 25.79 -10.04 -13.46
CA ILE A 19 25.66 -11.50 -13.54
C ILE A 19 26.25 -11.88 -14.90
N LYS A 20 27.56 -12.16 -14.94
CA LYS A 20 28.20 -12.75 -16.11
C LYS A 20 27.60 -14.13 -16.37
N GLY A 21 26.62 -14.22 -17.28
CA GLY A 21 26.20 -15.49 -17.90
C GLY A 21 24.75 -15.96 -17.71
N ALA A 22 23.77 -15.09 -17.41
CA ALA A 22 22.36 -15.52 -17.32
C ALA A 22 21.57 -15.22 -18.60
N THR A 23 20.86 -16.23 -19.10
CA THR A 23 19.90 -16.23 -20.21
C THR A 23 18.78 -15.18 -20.02
N PRO A 24 18.15 -14.66 -21.09
CA PRO A 24 17.03 -13.72 -20.99
C PRO A 24 15.75 -14.44 -20.55
N SER A 25 15.68 -14.83 -19.27
CA SER A 25 14.44 -15.17 -18.58
C SER A 25 13.95 -13.93 -17.84
N PRO A 26 12.62 -13.68 -17.74
CA PRO A 26 12.09 -12.59 -16.94
C PRO A 26 12.52 -12.80 -15.49
N SER A 27 13.56 -12.08 -15.11
CA SER A 27 14.23 -12.26 -13.84
C SER A 27 13.54 -11.34 -12.82
N PRO A 28 13.71 -11.55 -11.51
CA PRO A 28 13.22 -10.60 -10.50
C PRO A 28 13.81 -9.17 -10.63
N ALA A 29 14.57 -8.89 -11.69
CA ALA A 29 15.14 -7.60 -12.03
C ALA A 29 14.43 -6.89 -13.21
N ASP A 30 13.21 -7.31 -13.59
CA ASP A 30 12.42 -6.62 -14.62
C ASP A 30 11.21 -5.89 -14.01
N CYS A 31 10.88 -4.72 -14.54
CA CYS A 31 9.71 -3.96 -14.11
C CYS A 31 8.46 -4.52 -14.79
N ALA A 32 7.50 -5.04 -14.01
CA ALA A 32 6.27 -5.62 -14.57
C ALA A 32 5.31 -4.59 -15.21
N VAL A 33 5.60 -3.28 -15.14
CA VAL A 33 4.78 -2.22 -15.75
C VAL A 33 5.24 -1.92 -17.17
N CYS A 34 6.54 -1.70 -17.38
CA CYS A 34 7.10 -1.42 -18.71
C CYS A 34 7.70 -2.67 -19.39
N LEU A 35 7.81 -3.78 -18.66
CA LEU A 35 8.42 -5.05 -19.10
C LEU A 35 9.90 -4.92 -19.49
N GLU A 36 10.58 -3.87 -19.05
CA GLU A 36 12.01 -3.66 -19.24
C GLU A 36 12.82 -4.02 -17.98
N GLY A 37 14.04 -4.50 -18.19
CA GLY A 37 15.00 -4.77 -17.12
C GLY A 37 15.54 -3.50 -16.46
N PHE A 38 15.75 -3.55 -15.14
CA PHE A 38 16.35 -2.44 -14.39
C PHE A 38 17.80 -2.19 -14.80
N LYS A 39 18.14 -0.93 -15.04
CA LYS A 39 19.50 -0.47 -15.36
C LYS A 39 20.16 0.18 -14.15
N ALA A 40 21.50 0.11 -14.13
CA ALA A 40 22.27 0.73 -13.06
C ALA A 40 21.99 2.23 -12.97
N GLY A 41 21.66 2.73 -11.77
CA GLY A 41 21.35 4.13 -11.54
C GLY A 41 19.89 4.52 -11.82
N GLU A 42 19.03 3.59 -12.24
CA GLU A 42 17.59 3.84 -12.32
C GLU A 42 16.96 3.86 -10.92
N LYS A 43 16.06 4.82 -10.70
CA LYS A 43 15.30 4.90 -9.46
C LYS A 43 14.21 3.85 -9.44
N CYS A 44 14.31 2.95 -8.47
CA CYS A 44 13.31 1.93 -8.22
C CYS A 44 12.57 2.22 -6.93
N ARG A 45 11.31 1.80 -6.88
CA ARG A 45 10.45 1.91 -5.71
C ARG A 45 10.00 0.52 -5.29
N LEU A 46 10.06 0.28 -3.98
CA LEU A 46 9.60 -0.96 -3.36
C LEU A 46 8.28 -0.68 -2.65
N LEU A 47 7.26 -1.51 -2.91
CA LEU A 47 6.01 -1.41 -2.17
C LEU A 47 6.19 -2.00 -0.75
N PRO A 48 5.79 -1.28 0.31
CA PRO A 48 6.13 -1.64 1.69
C PRO A 48 5.45 -2.93 2.18
N LEU A 49 4.30 -3.31 1.63
CA LEU A 49 3.53 -4.48 2.10
C LEU A 49 3.90 -5.78 1.38
N CYS A 50 4.26 -5.70 0.10
CA CYS A 50 4.51 -6.88 -0.74
C CYS A 50 5.94 -6.98 -1.27
N CYS A 51 6.77 -5.98 -1.00
CA CYS A 51 8.17 -5.91 -1.39
C CYS A 51 8.45 -6.05 -2.89
N HIS A 52 7.45 -5.85 -3.75
CA HIS A 52 7.64 -5.84 -5.19
C HIS A 52 8.32 -4.54 -5.64
N SER A 53 9.29 -4.69 -6.54
CA SER A 53 10.10 -3.60 -7.08
C SER A 53 9.64 -3.18 -8.47
N PHE A 54 9.65 -1.88 -8.73
CA PHE A 54 9.28 -1.28 -10.00
C PHE A 54 10.12 -0.03 -10.23
N HIS A 55 10.19 0.49 -11.46
CA HIS A 55 10.70 1.85 -11.67
C HIS A 55 9.81 2.83 -10.92
N ALA A 56 10.42 3.81 -10.25
CA ALA A 56 9.69 4.81 -9.47
C ALA A 56 8.63 5.51 -10.34
N GLU A 57 9.00 5.96 -11.53
CA GLU A 57 8.08 6.63 -12.46
C GLU A 57 6.92 5.71 -12.91
N CYS A 58 7.22 4.46 -13.25
CA CYS A 58 6.21 3.53 -13.74
C CYS A 58 5.17 3.18 -12.67
N VAL A 59 5.63 2.90 -11.45
CA VAL A 59 4.71 2.56 -10.36
C VAL A 59 3.99 3.79 -9.82
N ASP A 60 4.61 4.97 -9.84
CA ASP A 60 3.96 6.19 -9.39
C ASP A 60 2.76 6.52 -10.29
N MET A 61 2.91 6.43 -11.62
CA MET A 61 1.79 6.61 -12.55
C MET A 61 0.67 5.58 -12.34
N TRP A 62 1.04 4.34 -12.04
CA TRP A 62 0.06 3.28 -11.75
C TRP A 62 -0.72 3.58 -10.45
N LEU A 63 -0.01 3.94 -9.38
CA LEU A 63 -0.58 4.18 -8.05
C LEU A 63 -1.45 5.44 -7.97
N LEU A 64 -1.23 6.42 -8.84
CA LEU A 64 -2.15 7.54 -9.03
C LEU A 64 -3.55 7.08 -9.49
N ARG A 65 -3.63 5.98 -10.24
CA ARG A 65 -4.89 5.45 -10.78
C ARG A 65 -5.49 4.35 -9.92
N THR A 66 -4.65 3.45 -9.42
CA THR A 66 -5.05 2.31 -8.60
C THR A 66 -3.99 2.07 -7.54
N ALA A 67 -4.35 2.29 -6.27
CA ALA A 67 -3.45 2.13 -5.12
C ALA A 67 -3.12 0.67 -4.76
N LEU A 68 -3.00 -0.19 -5.79
CA LEU A 68 -2.81 -1.63 -5.68
C LEU A 68 -1.56 -2.05 -6.46
N CYS A 69 -0.83 -3.04 -5.94
CA CYS A 69 0.33 -3.61 -6.59
C CYS A 69 -0.02 -4.24 -7.96
N PRO A 70 0.71 -3.92 -9.05
CA PRO A 70 0.50 -4.56 -10.36
C PRO A 70 0.66 -6.09 -10.35
N ILE A 71 1.48 -6.62 -9.44
CA ILE A 71 1.81 -8.06 -9.39
C ILE A 71 0.81 -8.82 -8.52
N CYS A 72 0.65 -8.43 -7.25
CA CYS A 72 -0.15 -9.19 -6.29
C CYS A 72 -1.48 -8.55 -5.91
N ARG A 73 -1.79 -7.36 -6.44
CA ARG A 73 -2.98 -6.57 -6.10
C ARG A 73 -3.12 -6.19 -4.62
N GLY A 74 -2.08 -6.38 -3.81
CA GLY A 74 -2.03 -5.88 -2.43
C GLY A 74 -2.01 -4.35 -2.39
N SER A 75 -2.53 -3.75 -1.32
CA SER A 75 -2.51 -2.29 -1.13
C SER A 75 -1.07 -1.77 -1.18
N ALA A 76 -0.87 -0.65 -1.88
CA ALA A 76 0.40 0.08 -1.86
C ALA A 76 0.47 1.08 -0.70
N ASP A 77 -0.67 1.36 -0.07
CA ASP A 77 -0.80 2.31 1.01
C ASP A 77 -0.68 1.58 2.36
N PHE A 78 0.43 1.84 3.04
CA PHE A 78 0.72 1.30 4.37
C PHE A 78 -0.23 1.87 5.43
N ASN A 79 -0.59 3.15 5.35
CA ASN A 79 -1.49 3.77 6.32
C ASN A 79 -2.89 3.21 6.18
N ARG A 80 -3.43 3.08 4.96
CA ARG A 80 -4.73 2.42 4.77
C ARG A 80 -4.72 0.98 5.24
N ALA A 81 -3.63 0.23 5.05
CA ALA A 81 -3.55 -1.15 5.53
C ALA A 81 -3.52 -1.22 7.07
N VAL A 82 -2.82 -0.29 7.73
CA VAL A 82 -2.80 -0.17 9.19
C VAL A 82 -4.15 0.32 9.72
N GLU A 83 -4.81 1.27 9.07
CA GLU A 83 -6.14 1.74 9.41
C GLU A 83 -7.21 0.67 9.19
N GLU A 84 -7.15 -0.10 8.10
CA GLU A 84 -8.03 -1.25 7.88
C GLU A 84 -7.82 -2.32 8.95
N SER A 85 -6.56 -2.60 9.30
CA SER A 85 -6.24 -3.50 10.41
C SER A 85 -6.70 -2.95 11.75
N SER A 86 -6.54 -1.64 11.99
CA SER A 86 -6.96 -0.97 13.22
C SER A 86 -8.47 -0.91 13.31
N ARG A 87 -9.19 -0.62 12.23
CA ARG A 87 -10.65 -0.68 12.14
C ARG A 87 -11.15 -2.09 12.35
N TYR A 88 -10.48 -3.10 11.80
CA TYR A 88 -10.82 -4.51 12.05
C TYR A 88 -10.59 -4.89 13.51
N VAL A 89 -9.49 -4.45 14.12
CA VAL A 89 -9.21 -4.64 15.55
C VAL A 89 -10.23 -3.87 16.41
N MET A 90 -10.62 -2.65 16.05
CA MET A 90 -11.66 -1.86 16.72
C MET A 90 -13.05 -2.52 16.58
N LEU A 91 -13.37 -3.09 15.41
CA LEU A 91 -14.58 -3.87 15.16
C LEU A 91 -14.60 -5.17 15.99
N LEU A 92 -13.49 -5.91 16.04
CA LEU A 92 -13.38 -7.16 16.79
C LEU A 92 -13.35 -6.94 18.31
N LEU A 93 -12.75 -5.84 18.78
CA LEU A 93 -12.69 -5.47 20.19
C LEU A 93 -13.92 -4.68 20.65
N GLY A 94 -14.85 -4.34 19.74
CA GLY A 94 -16.11 -3.66 20.07
C GLY A 94 -15.97 -2.18 20.44
N PHE A 95 -14.87 -1.53 20.08
CA PHE A 95 -14.67 -0.09 20.30
C PHE A 95 -15.16 0.70 19.08
N ALA A 96 -16.46 1.03 19.04
CA ALA A 96 -16.95 2.07 18.15
C ALA A 96 -16.36 3.42 18.61
N GLU A 97 -15.70 4.12 17.69
CA GLU A 97 -14.95 5.36 17.93
C GLU A 97 -15.71 6.35 18.82
N THR A 98 -15.15 6.64 19.99
CA THR A 98 -15.61 7.73 20.83
C THR A 98 -15.15 9.05 20.24
N ASN A 99 -15.95 9.67 19.38
CA ASN A 99 -15.95 11.11 19.16
C ASN A 99 -17.24 11.71 19.76
N SER A 100 -17.14 11.95 21.08
CA SER A 100 -17.86 12.91 21.93
C SER A 100 -19.30 13.38 21.56
N ILE A 101 -20.21 13.08 22.50
CA ILE A 101 -21.27 13.95 23.10
C ILE A 101 -22.76 13.55 22.97
N ILE A 102 -23.21 12.63 22.11
CA ILE A 102 -24.67 12.31 22.05
C ILE A 102 -25.03 10.86 22.43
N LEU A 103 -24.38 10.30 23.44
CA LEU A 103 -24.82 9.05 24.09
C LEU A 103 -25.12 9.21 25.58
N PHE A 104 -25.57 10.39 26.01
CA PHE A 104 -26.31 10.53 27.27
C PHE A 104 -27.83 10.70 27.08
N CYS A 105 -28.33 10.74 25.84
CA CYS A 105 -29.77 10.97 25.58
C CYS A 105 -30.55 9.78 25.02
N PHE A 106 -29.91 8.62 24.76
CA PHE A 106 -30.60 7.45 24.21
C PHE A 106 -30.51 6.16 25.06
N TRP A 107 -30.05 6.22 26.32
CA TRP A 107 -30.37 5.16 27.28
C TRP A 107 -31.78 5.40 27.86
N ASN A 108 -32.76 4.95 27.07
CA ASN A 108 -34.05 4.43 27.51
C ASN A 108 -35.05 5.38 28.21
N ARG A 109 -35.70 6.22 27.39
CA ARG A 109 -37.10 6.60 27.57
C ARG A 109 -37.97 5.53 26.89
N GLY A 110 -38.47 4.57 27.67
CA GLY A 110 -39.38 3.50 27.26
C GLY A 110 -39.20 2.31 28.21
N GLY A 111 -40.07 2.05 29.17
CA GLY A 111 -41.51 1.88 29.02
C GLY A 111 -41.79 0.42 29.30
N TYR A 112 -42.02 0.06 30.57
CA TYR A 112 -42.55 -1.24 30.94
C TYR A 112 -44.00 -1.05 31.35
N PHE A 113 -44.83 -1.65 30.50
CA PHE A 113 -46.25 -1.87 30.61
C PHE A 113 -46.51 -2.93 31.70
N THR A 114 -47.57 -2.70 32.48
CA THR A 114 -48.23 -3.55 33.53
C THR A 114 -47.45 -3.92 34.78
#